data_AF-A0A0F7KJL4-F1
#
_entry.id   AF-A0A0F7KJL4-F1
#
_cell.length_a   1.000
_cell.length_b   1.000
_cell.length_c   1.000
_cell.angle_alpha   90.00
_cell.angle_beta   90.00
_cell.angle_gamma   90.00
#
_symmetry.space_group_name_H-M   'P 1'
#
loop_
_entity.id
_entity.type
_entity.pdbx_description
1 polymer ?
#
loop_
_entity_poly.entity_id
_entity_poly.type
_entity_poly.pdbx_seq_one_letter_code
_entity_poly.pdbx_strand_id
1 'polypeptide(L)'
;MSQTQVLARKWRPRNFSELTGQDHIVKAITHSLEQNRLHHAYLFTGTRGVGKTTIARILSKALNCEAGVTSMPCGACPACISIDKGNFIDLVELDAASNTQVDSMRELLESASYAPTAGRYKVYLIDEVHMLSRSAFNAMLKTLEEPPEHVKFILATTDPQKIPITVLSRCLQFNLKQIPSSLIAVHLGKILSQEQIVFDAASLQFLARAAQGSMRDALSLLDQAIAYGNGVIQEADVHAMLGVIDQECLYDLLEALARKDSVKMLSIADEMEARSLAFDSALQGLAAILHRVALVQIAPQAIDETLPECERLFALAKYFTAEDVQLYYQIVLHGRNDLNLAPDEYAGFTMTLIRMLAFIPEQIVPGEIAKNSGEDRNIRQEPIQVMNQAADKSQPAHKNEAEIASSSNEGWLSIVNQLGLNGMTKMLAQHCEAKLFTTDVIELCVPEMHKYLLEKAYQDKLKAALEHYFNKPIKVTFSIGTITGMTSLVIQEREKQAKQSETIAAMEADPFVREIVKNFDAKLIISSIKPIE
;
A
#
# COMPACT_ATOMS: atom_id res chain seq x y z
N MET A 1 -33.14 31.11 8.17
CA MET A 1 -32.10 30.21 8.68
C MET A 1 -32.76 29.03 9.39
N SER A 2 -33.19 28.02 8.62
CA SER A 2 -33.89 26.85 9.14
C SER A 2 -33.07 25.59 8.83
N GLN A 3 -32.51 25.00 9.88
CA GLN A 3 -31.84 23.70 9.96
C GLN A 3 -30.62 23.50 9.03
N THR A 4 -29.45 23.66 9.65
CA THR A 4 -28.08 23.30 9.26
C THR A 4 -27.95 21.85 8.78
N GLN A 5 -28.52 21.51 7.62
CA GLN A 5 -28.15 20.29 6.92
C GLN A 5 -26.94 20.59 6.03
N VAL A 6 -25.83 19.90 6.34
CA VAL A 6 -24.62 19.81 5.51
C VAL A 6 -25.03 19.58 4.05
N LEU A 7 -24.46 20.32 3.09
CA LEU A 7 -24.80 20.21 1.66
C LEU A 7 -24.65 18.76 1.17
N ALA A 8 -23.65 18.04 1.68
CA ALA A 8 -23.44 16.62 1.40
C ALA A 8 -24.66 15.72 1.71
N ARG A 9 -25.51 16.10 2.67
CA ARG A 9 -26.75 15.40 3.01
C ARG A 9 -27.95 15.93 2.22
N LYS A 10 -28.03 17.26 2.04
CA LYS A 10 -29.11 17.93 1.31
C LYS A 10 -29.14 17.54 -0.17
N TRP A 11 -27.98 17.53 -0.81
CA TRP A 11 -27.78 17.25 -2.23
C TRP A 11 -27.46 15.79 -2.54
N ARG A 12 -27.73 14.88 -1.59
CA ARG A 12 -27.57 13.45 -1.84
C ARG A 12 -28.54 13.02 -2.96
N PRO A 13 -28.05 12.44 -4.08
CA PRO A 13 -28.89 12.01 -5.18
C PRO A 13 -30.03 11.09 -4.73
N ARG A 14 -31.24 11.35 -5.20
CA ARG A 14 -32.44 10.55 -4.87
C ARG A 14 -32.80 9.56 -5.96
N ASN A 15 -32.35 9.83 -7.19
CA ASN A 15 -32.63 9.08 -8.41
C ASN A 15 -31.34 8.74 -9.15
N PHE A 16 -31.38 7.72 -10.02
CA PHE A 16 -30.21 7.34 -10.82
C PHE A 16 -29.77 8.44 -11.82
N SER A 17 -30.69 9.28 -12.28
CA SER A 17 -30.42 10.39 -13.21
C SER A 17 -29.60 11.53 -12.60
N GLU A 18 -29.66 11.70 -11.28
CA GLU A 18 -28.93 12.74 -10.54
C GLU A 18 -27.49 12.30 -10.21
N LEU A 19 -27.17 11.03 -10.43
CA LEU A 19 -25.89 10.47 -10.05
C LEU A 19 -24.80 10.83 -11.06
N THR A 20 -23.79 11.56 -10.59
CA THR A 20 -22.72 12.09 -11.44
C THR A 20 -21.61 11.07 -11.68
N GLY A 21 -21.26 10.84 -12.95
CA GLY A 21 -20.01 10.16 -13.35
C GLY A 21 -20.02 8.62 -13.30
N GLN A 22 -21.18 7.98 -13.12
CA GLN A 22 -21.30 6.50 -13.08
C GLN A 22 -22.30 5.95 -14.11
N ASP A 23 -22.27 6.50 -15.32
CA ASP A 23 -23.26 6.17 -16.37
C ASP A 23 -23.30 4.68 -16.71
N HIS A 24 -22.15 3.98 -16.66
CA HIS A 24 -22.07 2.55 -16.97
C HIS A 24 -22.83 1.69 -15.96
N ILE A 25 -22.74 2.03 -14.66
CA ILE A 25 -23.42 1.30 -13.59
C ILE A 25 -24.91 1.59 -13.62
N VAL A 26 -25.28 2.87 -13.79
CA VAL A 26 -26.68 3.30 -13.87
C VAL A 26 -27.40 2.56 -15.01
N LYS A 27 -26.79 2.48 -16.20
CA LYS A 27 -27.35 1.74 -17.34
C LYS A 27 -27.52 0.25 -17.04
N ALA A 28 -26.50 -0.39 -16.45
CA ALA A 28 -26.55 -1.81 -16.13
C ALA A 28 -27.65 -2.14 -15.10
N ILE A 29 -27.79 -1.33 -14.05
CA ILE A 29 -28.84 -1.50 -13.04
C ILE A 29 -30.22 -1.23 -13.64
N THR A 30 -30.35 -0.17 -14.45
CA THR A 30 -31.61 0.18 -15.14
C THR A 30 -32.11 -0.98 -16.00
N HIS A 31 -31.24 -1.55 -16.83
CA HIS A 31 -31.60 -2.71 -17.65
C HIS A 31 -31.92 -3.96 -16.81
N SER A 32 -31.20 -4.21 -15.72
CA SER A 32 -31.47 -5.34 -14.81
C SER A 32 -32.84 -5.22 -14.15
N LEU A 33 -33.25 -4.01 -13.76
CA LEU A 33 -34.57 -3.72 -13.18
C LEU A 33 -35.68 -3.87 -14.23
N GLU A 34 -35.50 -3.33 -15.44
CA GLU A 34 -36.50 -3.40 -16.52
C GLU A 34 -36.73 -4.82 -17.05
N GLN A 35 -35.66 -5.63 -17.12
CA GLN A 35 -35.74 -7.04 -17.54
C GLN A 35 -36.15 -7.97 -16.41
N ASN A 36 -36.40 -7.45 -15.21
CA ASN A 36 -36.69 -8.19 -13.98
C ASN A 36 -35.65 -9.29 -13.68
N ARG A 37 -34.38 -9.05 -14.05
CA ARG A 37 -33.23 -9.94 -13.80
C ARG A 37 -32.51 -9.47 -12.56
N LEU A 38 -33.16 -9.64 -11.41
CA LEU A 38 -32.67 -9.17 -10.11
C LEU A 38 -31.74 -10.20 -9.47
N HIS A 39 -30.46 -9.87 -9.33
CA HIS A 39 -29.52 -10.69 -8.56
C HIS A 39 -29.89 -10.67 -7.07
N HIS A 40 -29.48 -11.71 -6.34
CA HIS A 40 -29.69 -11.78 -4.89
C HIS A 40 -28.64 -10.97 -4.12
N ALA A 41 -27.45 -10.78 -4.67
CA ALA A 41 -26.36 -10.02 -4.06
C ALA A 41 -25.67 -9.08 -5.05
N TYR A 42 -25.53 -7.82 -4.64
CA TYR A 42 -24.84 -6.75 -5.37
C TYR A 42 -23.62 -6.30 -4.56
N LEU A 43 -22.46 -6.16 -5.20
CA LEU A 43 -21.24 -5.64 -4.58
C LEU A 43 -20.80 -4.35 -5.27
N PHE A 44 -20.84 -3.24 -4.56
CA PHE A 44 -20.33 -1.94 -4.99
C PHE A 44 -18.91 -1.71 -4.46
N THR A 45 -17.95 -1.58 -5.37
CA THR A 45 -16.55 -1.31 -5.05
C THR A 45 -16.16 0.10 -5.52
N GLY A 46 -15.22 0.74 -4.84
CA GLY A 46 -14.71 2.06 -5.23
C GLY A 46 -14.23 2.88 -4.04
N THR A 47 -13.53 4.00 -4.29
CA THR A 47 -13.00 4.85 -3.24
C THR A 47 -14.10 5.45 -2.34
N ARG A 48 -13.71 6.01 -1.19
CA ARG A 48 -14.67 6.66 -0.29
C ARG A 48 -15.35 7.83 -1.02
N GLY A 49 -16.65 8.02 -0.76
CA GLY A 49 -17.39 9.20 -1.22
C GLY A 49 -17.75 9.28 -2.72
N VAL A 50 -17.46 8.25 -3.53
CA VAL A 50 -17.90 8.16 -4.95
C VAL A 50 -19.37 7.81 -5.15
N GLY A 51 -20.10 7.50 -4.06
CA GLY A 51 -21.55 7.27 -4.10
C GLY A 51 -22.04 5.83 -3.89
N LYS A 52 -21.20 4.91 -3.39
CA LYS A 52 -21.56 3.49 -3.14
C LYS A 52 -22.87 3.31 -2.37
N THR A 53 -22.96 3.89 -1.17
CA THR A 53 -24.17 3.82 -0.33
C THR A 53 -25.33 4.60 -0.91
N THR A 54 -25.07 5.64 -1.70
CA THR A 54 -26.14 6.38 -2.40
C THR A 54 -26.79 5.52 -3.47
N ILE A 55 -26.00 4.86 -4.33
CA ILE A 55 -26.53 3.90 -5.31
C ILE A 55 -27.29 2.77 -4.61
N ALA A 56 -26.74 2.24 -3.51
CA ALA A 56 -27.39 1.21 -2.72
C ALA A 56 -28.79 1.63 -2.25
N ARG A 57 -28.93 2.83 -1.68
CA ARG A 57 -30.23 3.36 -1.24
C ARG A 57 -31.20 3.58 -2.42
N ILE A 58 -30.72 4.10 -3.55
CA ILE A 58 -31.56 4.29 -4.74
C ILE A 58 -32.04 2.93 -5.26
N LEU A 59 -31.18 1.91 -5.28
CA LEU A 59 -31.54 0.53 -5.63
C LEU A 59 -32.58 -0.04 -4.65
N SER A 60 -32.42 0.17 -3.35
CA SER A 60 -33.41 -0.24 -2.34
C SER A 60 -34.78 0.41 -2.59
N LYS A 61 -34.81 1.69 -2.99
CA LYS A 61 -36.07 2.36 -3.38
C LYS A 61 -36.67 1.76 -4.65
N ALA A 62 -35.84 1.51 -5.66
CA ALA A 62 -36.27 0.93 -6.93
C ALA A 62 -36.92 -0.45 -6.72
N LEU A 63 -36.43 -1.24 -5.77
CA LEU A 63 -36.96 -2.56 -5.42
C LEU A 63 -38.26 -2.48 -4.59
N ASN A 64 -38.38 -1.51 -3.69
CA ASN A 64 -39.48 -1.41 -2.71
C ASN A 64 -40.49 -0.30 -3.00
N CYS A 65 -40.46 0.31 -4.19
CA CYS A 65 -41.44 1.30 -4.60
C CYS A 65 -42.84 0.68 -4.73
N GLU A 66 -43.87 1.41 -4.28
CA GLU A 66 -45.26 0.95 -4.39
C GLU A 66 -45.73 0.83 -5.84
N ALA A 67 -45.18 1.68 -6.72
CA ALA A 67 -45.45 1.64 -8.17
C ALA A 67 -44.91 0.36 -8.86
N GLY A 68 -44.16 -0.48 -8.15
CA GLY A 68 -43.52 -1.67 -8.70
C GLY A 68 -42.00 -1.58 -8.72
N VAL A 69 -41.36 -2.66 -9.17
CA VAL A 69 -39.91 -2.66 -9.42
C VAL A 69 -39.67 -1.79 -10.66
N THR A 70 -39.02 -0.65 -10.46
CA THR A 70 -38.81 0.35 -11.51
C THR A 70 -37.43 0.97 -11.41
N SER A 71 -36.86 1.33 -12.57
CA SER A 71 -35.62 2.12 -12.64
C SER A 71 -35.82 3.57 -12.18
N MET A 72 -37.06 4.08 -12.17
CA MET A 72 -37.36 5.44 -11.73
C MET A 72 -38.25 5.41 -10.49
N PRO A 73 -37.67 5.39 -9.27
CA PRO A 73 -38.47 5.43 -8.04
C PRO A 73 -39.24 6.75 -7.96
N CYS A 74 -40.49 6.70 -7.51
CA CYS A 74 -41.36 7.89 -7.54
C CYS A 74 -40.96 8.99 -6.55
N GLY A 75 -40.18 8.68 -5.51
CA GLY A 75 -39.73 9.65 -4.49
C GLY A 75 -40.82 10.18 -3.55
N ALA A 76 -42.10 9.94 -3.84
CA ALA A 76 -43.24 10.41 -3.05
C ALA A 76 -43.92 9.32 -2.21
N CYS A 77 -43.65 8.04 -2.50
CA CYS A 77 -44.25 6.92 -1.75
C CYS A 77 -43.74 6.85 -0.31
N PRO A 78 -44.51 6.32 0.66
CA PRO A 78 -44.08 6.20 2.05
C PRO A 78 -42.81 5.35 2.19
N ALA A 79 -42.66 4.28 1.39
CA ALA A 79 -41.43 3.50 1.33
C ALA A 79 -40.24 4.35 0.85
N CYS A 80 -40.43 5.13 -0.21
CA CYS A 80 -39.42 6.00 -0.82
C CYS A 80 -38.90 7.05 0.17
N ILE A 81 -39.83 7.73 0.85
CA ILE A 81 -39.55 8.77 1.85
C ILE A 81 -38.86 8.15 3.09
N SER A 82 -39.31 6.97 3.53
CA SER A 82 -38.73 6.30 4.69
C SER A 82 -37.29 5.83 4.42
N ILE A 83 -37.02 5.32 3.21
CA ILE A 83 -35.66 4.94 2.79
C ILE A 83 -34.74 6.17 2.73
N ASP A 84 -35.22 7.31 2.22
CA ASP A 84 -34.45 8.55 2.20
C ASP A 84 -34.08 9.04 3.61
N LYS A 85 -35.03 8.93 4.54
CA LYS A 85 -34.82 9.27 5.94
C LYS A 85 -33.95 8.25 6.69
N GLY A 86 -33.79 7.04 6.15
CA GLY A 86 -33.05 5.94 6.77
C GLY A 86 -33.83 5.15 7.82
N ASN A 87 -35.17 5.26 7.82
CA ASN A 87 -36.05 4.66 8.83
C ASN A 87 -37.01 3.62 8.21
N PHE A 88 -36.57 2.89 7.20
CA PHE A 88 -37.39 1.88 6.54
C PHE A 88 -37.15 0.50 7.16
N ILE A 89 -38.21 -0.15 7.64
CA ILE A 89 -38.14 -1.40 8.43
C ILE A 89 -37.45 -2.53 7.65
N ASP A 90 -37.76 -2.65 6.36
CA ASP A 90 -37.21 -3.70 5.49
C ASP A 90 -35.89 -3.29 4.80
N LEU A 91 -35.28 -2.16 5.19
CA LEU A 91 -33.92 -1.78 4.81
C LEU A 91 -33.06 -1.77 6.08
N VAL A 92 -32.27 -2.83 6.24
CA VAL A 92 -31.35 -2.94 7.36
C VAL A 92 -29.99 -2.41 6.89
N GLU A 93 -29.62 -1.22 7.35
CA GLU A 93 -28.31 -0.63 7.10
C GLU A 93 -27.33 -1.01 8.22
N LEU A 94 -26.20 -1.61 7.85
CA LEU A 94 -25.15 -2.06 8.76
C LEU A 94 -23.83 -1.46 8.31
N ASP A 95 -23.19 -0.72 9.20
CA ASP A 95 -21.82 -0.28 9.02
C ASP A 95 -20.89 -1.27 9.73
N ALA A 96 -20.16 -2.07 8.95
CA ALA A 96 -19.27 -3.09 9.46
C ALA A 96 -18.10 -2.52 10.28
N ALA A 97 -17.75 -1.24 10.09
CA ALA A 97 -16.72 -0.59 10.91
C ALA A 97 -17.19 -0.33 12.35
N SER A 98 -18.48 -0.11 12.55
CA SER A 98 -19.07 0.20 13.86
C SER A 98 -19.61 -1.04 14.59
N ASN A 99 -20.16 -2.00 13.85
CA ASN A 99 -20.80 -3.21 14.39
C ASN A 99 -19.92 -4.45 14.17
N THR A 100 -18.74 -4.45 14.79
CA THR A 100 -17.76 -5.53 14.69
C THR A 100 -18.14 -6.79 15.49
N GLN A 101 -19.20 -6.73 16.30
CA GLN A 101 -19.67 -7.86 17.10
C GLN A 101 -20.27 -8.95 16.20
N VAL A 102 -19.61 -10.10 16.19
CA VAL A 102 -19.94 -11.27 15.34
C VAL A 102 -21.34 -11.80 15.61
N ASP A 103 -21.80 -11.72 16.85
CA ASP A 103 -23.07 -12.31 17.29
C ASP A 103 -24.27 -11.51 16.76
N SER A 104 -24.18 -10.18 16.77
CA SER A 104 -25.23 -9.31 16.19
C SER A 104 -25.45 -9.57 14.70
N MET A 105 -24.39 -9.87 13.94
CA MET A 105 -24.54 -10.16 12.51
C MET A 105 -25.21 -11.51 12.27
N ARG A 106 -24.92 -12.53 13.09
CA ARG A 106 -25.56 -13.85 12.98
C ARG A 106 -27.05 -13.78 13.27
N GLU A 107 -27.44 -13.11 14.36
CA GLU A 107 -28.84 -12.92 14.71
C GLU A 107 -29.61 -12.17 13.61
N LEU A 108 -28.98 -11.15 13.00
CA LEU A 108 -29.58 -10.42 11.90
C LEU A 108 -29.73 -11.25 10.62
N LEU A 109 -28.78 -12.15 10.32
CA LEU A 109 -28.88 -13.08 9.19
C LEU A 109 -29.90 -14.18 9.43
N GLU A 110 -30.05 -14.66 10.67
CA GLU A 110 -31.13 -15.59 11.03
C GLU A 110 -32.50 -14.92 10.84
N SER A 111 -32.59 -13.64 11.20
CA SER A 111 -33.80 -12.83 10.92
C SER A 111 -34.09 -12.64 9.43
N ALA A 112 -33.12 -12.90 8.54
CA ALA A 112 -33.30 -12.79 7.09
C ALA A 112 -34.19 -13.91 6.53
N SER A 113 -34.40 -14.99 7.28
CA SER A 113 -35.33 -16.06 6.89
C SER A 113 -36.81 -15.62 6.93
N TYR A 114 -37.12 -14.54 7.65
CA TYR A 114 -38.48 -14.02 7.77
C TYR A 114 -38.85 -13.06 6.63
N ALA A 115 -40.09 -13.20 6.16
CA ALA A 115 -40.67 -12.36 5.11
C ALA A 115 -40.67 -10.85 5.47
N PRO A 116 -40.59 -9.95 4.48
CA PRO A 116 -40.65 -8.51 4.70
C PRO A 116 -42.00 -8.07 5.28
N THR A 117 -41.99 -6.97 6.06
CA THR A 117 -43.17 -6.49 6.78
C THR A 117 -44.01 -5.51 5.96
N ALA A 118 -43.36 -4.59 5.24
CA ALA A 118 -44.00 -3.51 4.49
C ALA A 118 -43.56 -3.46 3.01
N GLY A 119 -42.32 -3.85 2.72
CA GLY A 119 -41.72 -3.88 1.40
C GLY A 119 -41.96 -5.17 0.63
N ARG A 120 -41.57 -5.17 -0.64
CA ARG A 120 -41.54 -6.37 -1.50
C ARG A 120 -40.31 -7.23 -1.20
N TYR A 121 -39.19 -6.56 -0.90
CA TYR A 121 -37.91 -7.17 -0.61
C TYR A 121 -37.35 -6.65 0.71
N LYS A 122 -36.78 -7.56 1.49
CA LYS A 122 -35.95 -7.26 2.65
C LYS A 122 -34.53 -7.04 2.18
N VAL A 123 -34.05 -5.80 2.27
CA VAL A 123 -32.76 -5.38 1.73
C VAL A 123 -31.77 -5.20 2.87
N TYR A 124 -30.64 -5.91 2.79
CA TYR A 124 -29.52 -5.76 3.71
C TYR A 124 -28.43 -4.93 3.04
N LEU A 125 -28.22 -3.70 3.51
CA LEU A 125 -27.14 -2.83 3.06
C LEU A 125 -25.98 -2.92 4.06
N ILE A 126 -24.86 -3.51 3.65
CA ILE A 126 -23.66 -3.64 4.48
C ILE A 126 -22.58 -2.73 3.90
N ASP A 127 -22.28 -1.63 4.59
CA ASP A 127 -21.20 -0.71 4.23
C ASP A 127 -19.86 -1.14 4.84
N GLU A 128 -18.78 -0.83 4.12
CA GLU A 128 -17.41 -1.27 4.41
C GLU A 128 -17.29 -2.76 4.78
N VAL A 129 -17.96 -3.64 4.01
CA VAL A 129 -18.07 -5.08 4.30
C VAL A 129 -16.73 -5.78 4.53
N HIS A 130 -15.63 -5.24 4.00
CA HIS A 130 -14.28 -5.76 4.23
C HIS A 130 -13.81 -5.69 5.70
N MET A 131 -14.49 -4.90 6.54
CA MET A 131 -14.23 -4.79 7.99
C MET A 131 -14.90 -5.92 8.79
N LEU A 132 -15.73 -6.76 8.15
CA LEU A 132 -16.33 -7.92 8.80
C LEU A 132 -15.29 -8.97 9.19
N SER A 133 -15.55 -9.65 10.32
CA SER A 133 -14.75 -10.79 10.74
C SER A 133 -14.92 -11.99 9.81
N ARG A 134 -13.92 -12.89 9.78
CA ARG A 134 -13.98 -14.14 9.00
C ARG A 134 -15.19 -15.01 9.37
N SER A 135 -15.57 -15.03 10.65
CA SER A 135 -16.73 -15.78 11.13
C SER A 135 -18.06 -15.18 10.65
N ALA A 136 -18.16 -13.86 10.52
CA ALA A 136 -19.32 -13.20 9.93
C ALA A 136 -19.45 -13.50 8.44
N PHE A 137 -18.35 -13.48 7.68
CA PHE A 137 -18.36 -13.89 6.26
C PHE A 137 -18.84 -15.33 6.08
N ASN A 138 -18.38 -16.26 6.92
CA ASN A 138 -18.81 -17.67 6.85
C ASN A 138 -20.30 -17.84 7.17
N ALA A 139 -20.85 -17.02 8.07
CA ALA A 139 -22.29 -17.03 8.35
C ALA A 139 -23.09 -16.54 7.13
N MET A 140 -22.61 -15.48 6.46
CA MET A 140 -23.24 -14.95 5.25
C MET A 140 -23.18 -15.93 4.07
N LEU A 141 -22.13 -16.74 3.95
CA LEU A 141 -21.99 -17.69 2.84
C LEU A 141 -23.19 -18.65 2.74
N LYS A 142 -23.70 -19.14 3.87
CA LYS A 142 -24.88 -20.03 3.88
C LYS A 142 -26.10 -19.35 3.24
N THR A 143 -26.36 -18.10 3.61
CA THR A 143 -27.50 -17.32 3.09
C THR A 143 -27.26 -16.81 1.67
N LEU A 144 -26.01 -16.60 1.26
CA LEU A 144 -25.67 -16.20 -0.12
C LEU A 144 -25.70 -17.37 -1.11
N GLU A 145 -25.49 -18.60 -0.64
CA GLU A 145 -25.62 -19.82 -1.46
C GLU A 145 -27.09 -20.17 -1.73
N GLU A 146 -27.93 -20.09 -0.71
CA GLU A 146 -29.36 -20.38 -0.80
C GLU A 146 -30.19 -19.17 -0.31
N PRO A 147 -30.22 -18.07 -1.09
CA PRO A 147 -30.92 -16.87 -0.68
C PRO A 147 -32.45 -17.04 -0.80
N PRO A 148 -33.22 -16.63 0.22
CA PRO A 148 -34.67 -16.53 0.09
C PRO A 148 -35.06 -15.54 -1.01
N GLU A 149 -36.13 -15.81 -1.76
CA GLU A 149 -36.55 -14.99 -2.92
C GLU A 149 -36.81 -13.51 -2.58
N HIS A 150 -37.25 -13.25 -1.34
CA HIS A 150 -37.58 -11.92 -0.84
C HIS A 150 -36.37 -11.17 -0.23
N VAL A 151 -35.19 -11.79 -0.15
CA VAL A 151 -33.99 -11.17 0.42
C VAL A 151 -33.06 -10.67 -0.66
N LYS A 152 -32.53 -9.46 -0.48
CA LYS A 152 -31.52 -8.86 -1.37
C LYS A 152 -30.37 -8.30 -0.54
N PHE A 153 -29.15 -8.68 -0.88
CA PHE A 153 -27.92 -8.16 -0.28
C PHE A 153 -27.31 -7.08 -1.14
N ILE A 154 -26.95 -5.96 -0.52
CA ILE A 154 -26.18 -4.89 -1.12
C ILE A 154 -24.96 -4.66 -0.27
N LEU A 155 -23.80 -5.02 -0.80
CA LEU A 155 -22.51 -4.91 -0.14
C LEU A 155 -21.77 -3.71 -0.73
N ALA A 156 -21.15 -2.90 0.11
CA ALA A 156 -20.27 -1.82 -0.31
C ALA A 156 -18.89 -1.97 0.34
N THR A 157 -17.82 -1.74 -0.44
CA THR A 157 -16.45 -1.77 0.08
C THR A 157 -15.57 -0.75 -0.60
N THR A 158 -14.61 -0.19 0.14
CA THR A 158 -13.45 0.52 -0.41
C THR A 158 -12.34 -0.40 -0.89
N ASP A 159 -12.22 -1.59 -0.30
CA ASP A 159 -11.15 -2.55 -0.58
C ASP A 159 -11.75 -3.94 -0.93
N PRO A 160 -11.84 -4.31 -2.22
CA PRO A 160 -12.36 -5.60 -2.62
C PRO A 160 -11.38 -6.76 -2.37
N GLN A 161 -10.07 -6.49 -2.20
CA GLN A 161 -9.06 -7.55 -2.06
C GLN A 161 -9.13 -8.26 -0.70
N LYS A 162 -9.63 -7.55 0.31
CA LYS A 162 -9.87 -8.11 1.66
C LYS A 162 -11.10 -9.02 1.73
N ILE A 163 -11.95 -9.03 0.72
CA ILE A 163 -13.15 -9.87 0.70
C ILE A 163 -12.79 -11.28 0.21
N PRO A 164 -13.23 -12.35 0.89
CA PRO A 164 -13.03 -13.71 0.42
C PRO A 164 -13.59 -13.93 -1.00
N ILE A 165 -12.82 -14.61 -1.85
CA ILE A 165 -13.21 -14.92 -3.24
C ILE A 165 -14.54 -15.69 -3.30
N THR A 166 -14.86 -16.47 -2.27
CA THR A 166 -16.12 -17.20 -2.12
C THR A 166 -17.35 -16.29 -2.08
N VAL A 167 -17.22 -15.08 -1.53
CA VAL A 167 -18.31 -14.08 -1.53
C VAL A 167 -18.33 -13.35 -2.88
N LEU A 168 -17.15 -12.98 -3.39
CA LEU A 168 -17.00 -12.27 -4.66
C LEU A 168 -17.62 -13.02 -5.85
N SER A 169 -17.53 -14.35 -5.88
CA SER A 169 -18.08 -15.18 -6.96
C SER A 169 -19.61 -15.30 -6.94
N ARG A 170 -20.25 -15.00 -5.80
CA ARG A 170 -21.71 -15.05 -5.62
C ARG A 170 -22.38 -13.68 -5.76
N CYS A 171 -21.59 -12.61 -5.87
CA CYS A 171 -22.11 -11.24 -5.98
C CYS A 171 -21.94 -10.70 -7.41
N LEU A 172 -22.92 -9.92 -7.88
CA LEU A 172 -22.73 -9.10 -9.06
C LEU A 172 -21.91 -7.86 -8.70
N GLN A 173 -20.73 -7.72 -9.31
CA GLN A 173 -19.77 -6.68 -8.94
C GLN A 173 -19.91 -5.43 -9.82
N PHE A 174 -19.97 -4.27 -9.19
CA PHE A 174 -19.99 -2.96 -9.82
C PHE A 174 -18.86 -2.10 -9.26
N ASN A 175 -17.91 -1.74 -10.13
CA ASN A 175 -16.79 -0.87 -9.78
C ASN A 175 -17.10 0.59 -10.12
N LEU A 176 -17.26 1.42 -9.09
CA LEU A 176 -17.47 2.85 -9.18
C LEU A 176 -16.13 3.54 -9.43
N LYS A 177 -16.07 4.31 -10.51
CA LYS A 177 -14.87 5.07 -10.89
C LYS A 177 -14.75 6.34 -10.06
N GLN A 178 -13.53 6.86 -9.92
CA GLN A 178 -13.33 8.22 -9.41
C GLN A 178 -13.97 9.22 -10.36
N ILE A 179 -14.60 10.26 -9.80
CA ILE A 179 -15.28 11.28 -10.58
C ILE A 179 -14.23 12.28 -11.09
N PRO A 180 -14.17 12.59 -12.41
CA PRO A 180 -13.24 13.58 -12.92
C PRO A 180 -13.42 14.95 -12.26
N SER A 181 -12.32 15.65 -11.97
CA SER A 181 -12.34 16.96 -11.31
C SER A 181 -13.18 17.99 -12.08
N SER A 182 -13.11 17.98 -13.41
CA SER A 182 -13.94 18.85 -14.26
C SER A 182 -15.44 18.63 -14.04
N LEU A 183 -15.87 17.38 -13.88
CA LEU A 183 -17.27 17.03 -13.64
C LEU A 183 -17.70 17.43 -12.23
N ILE A 184 -16.83 17.25 -11.22
CA ILE A 184 -17.06 17.73 -9.86
C ILE A 184 -17.25 19.25 -9.86
N ALA A 185 -16.33 20.01 -10.48
CA ALA A 185 -16.41 21.47 -10.54
C ALA A 185 -17.72 21.95 -11.20
N VAL A 186 -18.14 21.33 -12.31
CA VAL A 186 -19.42 21.62 -12.97
C VAL A 186 -20.60 21.35 -12.04
N HIS A 187 -20.56 20.25 -11.27
CA HIS A 187 -21.63 19.92 -10.34
C HIS A 187 -21.69 20.88 -9.15
N LEU A 188 -20.55 21.25 -8.56
CA LEU A 188 -20.48 22.24 -7.49
C LEU A 188 -21.03 23.60 -7.95
N GLY A 189 -20.68 24.04 -9.17
CA GLY A 189 -21.22 25.27 -9.76
C GLY A 189 -22.75 25.26 -9.92
N LYS A 190 -23.34 24.12 -10.29
CA LYS A 190 -24.81 23.96 -10.35
C LYS A 190 -25.44 24.10 -8.98
N ILE A 191 -24.86 23.48 -7.95
CA ILE A 191 -25.36 23.54 -6.57
C ILE A 191 -25.30 24.97 -6.05
N LEU A 192 -24.18 25.67 -6.21
CA LEU A 192 -24.02 27.05 -5.75
C LEU A 192 -24.96 28.02 -6.47
N SER A 193 -25.19 27.81 -7.76
CA SER A 193 -26.17 28.59 -8.53
C SER A 193 -27.60 28.41 -7.99
N GLN A 194 -27.94 27.20 -7.52
CA GLN A 194 -29.24 26.90 -6.92
C GLN A 194 -29.37 27.42 -5.48
N GLU A 195 -28.28 27.43 -4.72
CA GLU A 195 -28.22 28.01 -3.37
C GLU A 195 -28.05 29.55 -3.38
N GLN A 196 -27.90 30.16 -4.56
CA GLN A 196 -27.67 31.60 -4.76
C GLN A 196 -26.42 32.13 -4.05
N ILE A 197 -25.33 31.37 -4.09
CA ILE A 197 -24.03 31.75 -3.51
C ILE A 197 -23.12 32.30 -4.61
N VAL A 198 -22.39 33.38 -4.34
CA VAL A 198 -21.43 33.96 -5.29
C VAL A 198 -20.14 33.15 -5.27
N PHE A 199 -19.64 32.76 -6.44
CA PHE A 199 -18.45 31.92 -6.56
C PHE A 199 -17.60 32.30 -7.77
N ASP A 200 -16.30 32.01 -7.65
CA ASP A 200 -15.34 32.04 -8.74
C ASP A 200 -15.09 30.63 -9.33
N ALA A 201 -14.81 30.57 -10.64
CA ALA A 201 -14.61 29.32 -11.37
C ALA A 201 -13.28 28.64 -11.02
N ALA A 202 -12.20 29.40 -10.75
CA ALA A 202 -10.91 28.82 -10.37
C ALA A 202 -11.00 28.15 -9.00
N SER A 203 -11.68 28.81 -8.05
CA SER A 203 -11.99 28.27 -6.72
C SER A 203 -12.66 26.88 -6.75
N LEU A 204 -13.59 26.66 -7.69
CA LEU A 204 -14.23 25.35 -7.87
C LEU A 204 -13.28 24.27 -8.38
N GLN A 205 -12.32 24.63 -9.24
CA GLN A 205 -11.31 23.68 -9.71
C GLN A 205 -10.39 23.25 -8.57
N PHE A 206 -10.00 24.17 -7.68
CA PHE A 206 -9.20 23.85 -6.50
C PHE A 206 -9.93 22.90 -5.55
N LEU A 207 -11.20 23.19 -5.23
CA LEU A 207 -12.03 22.30 -4.41
C LEU A 207 -12.21 20.92 -5.05
N ALA A 208 -12.46 20.88 -6.37
CA ALA A 208 -12.62 19.62 -7.09
C ALA A 208 -11.32 18.78 -7.12
N ARG A 209 -10.16 19.43 -7.23
CA ARG A 209 -8.86 18.77 -7.17
C ARG A 209 -8.55 18.25 -5.76
N ALA A 210 -8.82 19.06 -4.74
CA ALA A 210 -8.65 18.68 -3.33
C ALA A 210 -9.54 17.49 -2.94
N ALA A 211 -10.70 17.34 -3.56
CA ALA A 211 -11.63 16.23 -3.31
C ALA A 211 -11.17 14.87 -3.86
N GLN A 212 -10.10 14.79 -4.67
CA GLN A 212 -9.53 13.53 -5.19
C GLN A 212 -10.56 12.55 -5.79
N GLY A 213 -11.56 13.07 -6.49
CA GLY A 213 -12.59 12.28 -7.15
C GLY A 213 -13.76 11.82 -6.27
N SER A 214 -13.82 12.26 -5.01
CA SER A 214 -14.92 12.00 -4.06
C SER A 214 -15.92 13.15 -4.04
N MET A 215 -17.18 12.89 -4.41
CA MET A 215 -18.22 13.92 -4.36
C MET A 215 -18.58 14.31 -2.93
N ARG A 216 -18.55 13.36 -1.99
CA ARG A 216 -18.83 13.64 -0.58
C ARG A 216 -17.82 14.61 0.02
N ASP A 217 -16.54 14.41 -0.29
CA ASP A 217 -15.47 15.27 0.22
C ASP A 217 -15.51 16.62 -0.50
N ALA A 218 -15.81 16.66 -1.80
CA ALA A 218 -16.03 17.90 -2.53
C ALA A 218 -17.13 18.78 -1.91
N LEU A 219 -18.28 18.20 -1.56
CA LEU A 219 -19.37 18.93 -0.90
C LEU A 219 -19.03 19.35 0.53
N SER A 220 -18.24 18.54 1.25
CA SER A 220 -17.80 18.87 2.61
C SER A 220 -16.79 20.02 2.61
N LEU A 221 -15.85 20.03 1.65
CA LEU A 221 -14.92 21.13 1.42
C LEU A 221 -15.66 22.39 0.95
N LEU A 222 -16.71 22.23 0.13
CA LEU A 222 -17.55 23.34 -0.28
C LEU A 222 -18.27 23.98 0.91
N ASP A 223 -18.85 23.18 1.80
CA ASP A 223 -19.48 23.68 3.04
C ASP A 223 -18.48 24.45 3.91
N GLN A 224 -17.25 23.95 4.04
CA GLN A 224 -16.18 24.63 4.76
C GLN A 224 -15.81 25.95 4.08
N ALA A 225 -15.71 25.98 2.74
CA ALA A 225 -15.39 27.19 2.00
C ALA A 225 -16.48 28.26 2.15
N ILE A 226 -17.77 27.86 2.15
CA ILE A 226 -18.90 28.76 2.39
C ILE A 226 -18.85 29.34 3.80
N ALA A 227 -18.53 28.51 4.80
CA ALA A 227 -18.42 28.95 6.19
C ALA A 227 -17.23 29.90 6.41
N TYR A 228 -16.10 29.63 5.75
CA TYR A 228 -14.89 30.45 5.84
C TYR A 228 -15.06 31.80 5.13
N GLY A 229 -15.57 31.79 3.89
CA GLY A 229 -15.75 32.99 3.06
C GLY A 229 -17.05 33.77 3.33
N ASN A 230 -17.73 33.52 4.46
CA ASN A 230 -18.99 34.18 4.84
C ASN A 230 -20.05 34.24 3.72
N GLY A 231 -20.19 33.16 2.94
CA GLY A 231 -21.14 33.08 1.83
C GLY A 231 -20.65 33.62 0.49
N VAL A 232 -19.36 33.92 0.35
CA VAL A 232 -18.69 34.16 -0.93
C VAL A 232 -17.52 33.20 -1.07
N ILE A 233 -17.35 32.60 -2.26
CA ILE A 233 -16.24 31.68 -2.53
C ILE A 233 -15.25 32.39 -3.44
N GLN A 234 -14.12 32.81 -2.88
CA GLN A 234 -13.00 33.46 -3.58
C GLN A 234 -11.74 32.61 -3.50
N GLU A 235 -10.82 32.84 -4.45
CA GLU A 235 -9.60 32.05 -4.60
C GLU A 235 -8.71 32.15 -3.36
N ALA A 236 -8.45 33.36 -2.85
CA ALA A 236 -7.62 33.57 -1.67
C ALA A 236 -8.12 32.82 -0.43
N ASP A 237 -9.43 32.84 -0.20
CA ASP A 237 -10.07 32.16 0.94
C ASP A 237 -9.98 30.64 0.82
N VAL A 238 -10.19 30.09 -0.39
CA VAL A 238 -10.09 28.66 -0.64
C VAL A 238 -8.65 28.17 -0.53
N HIS A 239 -7.67 28.96 -1.00
CA HIS A 239 -6.26 28.65 -0.84
C HIS A 239 -5.84 28.62 0.63
N ALA A 240 -6.24 29.63 1.40
CA ALA A 240 -5.98 29.70 2.83
C ALA A 240 -6.63 28.53 3.58
N MET A 241 -7.88 28.19 3.24
CA MET A 241 -8.62 27.07 3.85
C MET A 241 -7.98 25.72 3.55
N LEU A 242 -7.64 25.44 2.29
CA LEU A 242 -7.06 24.16 1.88
C LEU A 242 -5.58 24.03 2.30
N GLY A 243 -4.95 25.11 2.79
CA GLY A 243 -3.52 25.17 3.03
C GLY A 243 -2.72 24.88 1.75
N VAL A 244 -3.29 25.16 0.58
CA VAL A 244 -2.64 24.92 -0.71
C VAL A 244 -1.51 25.92 -0.80
N ILE A 245 -0.30 25.39 -0.74
CA ILE A 245 0.93 26.16 -0.85
C ILE A 245 0.89 26.88 -2.19
N ASP A 246 1.15 28.17 -2.14
CA ASP A 246 1.33 28.97 -3.33
C ASP A 246 2.45 28.34 -4.17
N GLN A 247 2.14 28.02 -5.43
CA GLN A 247 3.14 27.42 -6.31
C GLN A 247 4.36 28.33 -6.44
N GLU A 248 4.17 29.65 -6.29
CA GLU A 248 5.26 30.62 -6.26
C GLU A 248 6.34 30.30 -5.22
N CYS A 249 5.95 29.94 -3.99
CA CYS A 249 6.89 29.55 -2.93
C CYS A 249 7.71 28.31 -3.30
N LEU A 250 7.08 27.34 -3.98
CA LEU A 250 7.75 26.11 -4.42
C LEU A 250 8.74 26.38 -5.57
N TYR A 251 8.37 27.25 -6.51
CA TYR A 251 9.28 27.70 -7.57
C TYR A 251 10.45 28.52 -6.98
N ASP A 252 10.20 29.39 -6.02
CA ASP A 252 11.25 30.16 -5.34
C ASP A 252 12.24 29.26 -4.61
N LEU A 253 11.76 28.18 -4.01
CA LEU A 253 12.58 27.17 -3.34
C LEU A 253 13.45 26.40 -4.34
N LEU A 254 12.89 26.00 -5.49
CA LEU A 254 13.68 25.37 -6.57
C LEU A 254 14.69 26.33 -7.22
N GLU A 255 14.35 27.62 -7.34
CA GLU A 255 15.30 28.64 -7.81
C GLU A 255 16.42 28.90 -6.81
N ALA A 256 16.12 28.89 -5.51
CA ALA A 256 17.13 28.95 -4.44
C ALA A 256 18.05 27.72 -4.48
N LEU A 257 17.48 26.53 -4.70
CA LEU A 257 18.22 25.28 -4.89
C LEU A 257 19.14 25.36 -6.12
N ALA A 258 18.65 25.88 -7.24
CA ALA A 258 19.45 26.07 -8.46
C ALA A 258 20.65 27.01 -8.25
N ARG A 259 20.50 28.01 -7.38
CA ARG A 259 21.58 28.95 -7.00
C ARG A 259 22.46 28.44 -5.86
N LYS A 260 22.14 27.27 -5.28
CA LYS A 260 22.77 26.72 -4.07
C LYS A 260 22.71 27.68 -2.86
N ASP A 261 21.66 28.48 -2.78
CA ASP A 261 21.46 29.45 -1.70
C ASP A 261 20.70 28.79 -0.53
N SER A 262 21.44 28.23 0.43
CA SER A 262 20.88 27.56 1.61
C SER A 262 20.14 28.49 2.54
N VAL A 263 20.58 29.75 2.65
CA VAL A 263 19.98 30.75 3.55
C VAL A 263 18.58 31.13 3.05
N LYS A 264 18.46 31.43 1.75
CA LYS A 264 17.16 31.74 1.16
C LYS A 264 16.20 30.54 1.19
N MET A 265 16.71 29.32 1.03
CA MET A 265 15.88 28.13 1.05
C MET A 265 15.29 27.86 2.44
N LEU A 266 16.10 28.04 3.49
CA LEU A 266 15.64 27.91 4.87
C LEU A 266 14.70 29.05 5.28
N SER A 267 14.95 30.29 4.84
CA SER A 267 14.02 31.39 5.13
C SER A 267 12.64 31.16 4.52
N ILE A 268 12.57 30.56 3.32
CA ILE A 268 11.28 30.17 2.71
C ILE A 268 10.62 29.07 3.54
N ALA A 269 11.38 28.09 4.03
CA ALA A 269 10.84 27.05 4.92
C ALA A 269 10.29 27.64 6.23
N ASP A 270 10.98 28.63 6.82
CA ASP A 270 10.53 29.35 8.02
C ASP A 270 9.24 30.14 7.75
N GLU A 271 9.12 30.80 6.60
CA GLU A 271 7.89 31.48 6.20
C GLU A 271 6.72 30.50 6.00
N MET A 272 7.00 29.29 5.48
CA MET A 272 5.99 28.24 5.32
C MET A 272 5.53 27.71 6.68
N GLU A 273 6.44 27.54 7.64
CA GLU A 273 6.12 27.16 9.02
C GLU A 273 5.28 28.23 9.73
N ALA A 274 5.64 29.51 9.58
CA ALA A 274 4.92 30.63 10.15
C ALA A 274 3.47 30.73 9.65
N ARG A 275 3.21 30.28 8.42
CA ARG A 275 1.87 30.18 7.83
C ARG A 275 1.18 28.83 8.10
N SER A 276 1.83 27.93 8.84
CA SER A 276 1.35 26.58 9.19
C SER A 276 0.96 25.75 7.96
N LEU A 277 1.75 25.84 6.89
CA LEU A 277 1.54 25.08 5.66
C LEU A 277 1.92 23.61 5.86
N ALA A 278 1.17 22.69 5.24
CA ALA A 278 1.43 21.26 5.35
C ALA A 278 2.66 20.84 4.51
N PHE A 279 3.74 20.42 5.17
CA PHE A 279 4.99 20.04 4.50
C PHE A 279 4.85 18.80 3.60
N ASP A 280 3.91 17.89 3.87
CA ASP A 280 3.60 16.78 2.95
C ASP A 280 3.12 17.31 1.59
N SER A 281 2.24 18.31 1.60
CA SER A 281 1.74 18.96 0.39
C SER A 281 2.85 19.74 -0.32
N ALA A 282 3.80 20.30 0.44
CA ALA A 282 4.98 20.98 -0.12
C ALA A 282 5.86 20.02 -0.92
N LEU A 283 6.21 18.89 -0.32
CA LEU A 283 7.00 17.84 -0.96
C LEU A 283 6.24 17.24 -2.15
N GLN A 284 4.93 17.02 -2.04
CA GLN A 284 4.11 16.59 -3.17
C GLN A 284 4.14 17.60 -4.32
N GLY A 285 4.04 18.90 -4.01
CA GLY A 285 4.13 19.98 -4.99
C GLY A 285 5.50 20.05 -5.66
N LEU A 286 6.59 19.97 -4.89
CA LEU A 286 7.96 19.91 -5.41
C LEU A 286 8.16 18.71 -6.34
N ALA A 287 7.68 17.52 -5.95
CA ALA A 287 7.74 16.33 -6.80
C ALA A 287 7.00 16.53 -8.13
N ALA A 288 5.82 17.16 -8.09
CA ALA A 288 5.04 17.45 -9.28
C ALA A 288 5.75 18.46 -10.21
N ILE A 289 6.38 19.51 -9.66
CA ILE A 289 7.14 20.48 -10.45
C ILE A 289 8.39 19.82 -11.05
N LEU A 290 9.15 19.05 -10.27
CA LEU A 290 10.33 18.31 -10.77
C LEU A 290 9.96 17.32 -11.88
N HIS A 291 8.82 16.63 -11.75
CA HIS A 291 8.29 15.77 -12.82
C HIS A 291 7.95 16.57 -14.08
N ARG A 292 7.31 17.74 -13.95
CA ARG A 292 7.05 18.63 -15.10
C ARG A 292 8.36 19.12 -15.73
N VAL A 293 9.38 19.47 -14.94
CA VAL A 293 10.71 19.87 -15.44
C VAL A 293 11.36 18.72 -16.23
N ALA A 294 11.32 17.49 -15.71
CA ALA A 294 11.82 16.32 -16.44
C ALA A 294 11.09 16.09 -17.77
N LEU A 295 9.77 16.31 -17.80
CA LEU A 295 8.98 16.24 -19.04
C LEU A 295 9.39 17.30 -20.05
N VAL A 296 9.67 18.55 -19.64
CA VAL A 296 10.17 19.60 -20.54
C VAL A 296 11.47 19.17 -21.22
N GLN A 297 12.38 18.58 -20.45
CA GLN A 297 13.71 18.21 -20.93
C GLN A 297 13.66 17.13 -22.02
N ILE A 298 12.70 16.21 -21.93
CA ILE A 298 12.55 15.08 -22.86
C ILE A 298 11.58 15.41 -24.01
N ALA A 299 10.43 16.00 -23.68
CA ALA A 299 9.31 16.20 -24.57
C ALA A 299 8.70 17.61 -24.37
N PRO A 300 9.37 18.67 -24.86
CA PRO A 300 8.88 20.05 -24.70
C PRO A 300 7.54 20.31 -25.38
N GLN A 301 7.10 19.45 -26.32
CA GLN A 301 5.81 19.54 -27.01
C GLN A 301 4.62 19.03 -26.18
N ALA A 302 4.87 18.39 -25.03
CA ALA A 302 3.82 17.80 -24.20
C ALA A 302 3.19 18.77 -23.19
N ILE A 303 3.65 20.02 -23.15
CA ILE A 303 3.23 21.03 -22.17
C ILE A 303 2.46 22.12 -22.90
N ASP A 304 1.27 22.45 -22.41
CA ASP A 304 0.49 23.57 -22.90
C ASP A 304 1.21 24.90 -22.61
N GLU A 305 1.62 25.61 -23.66
CA GLU A 305 2.31 26.92 -23.60
C GLU A 305 1.46 28.07 -23.02
N THR A 306 0.21 27.79 -22.65
CA THR A 306 -0.75 28.79 -22.14
C THR A 306 -0.65 29.02 -20.64
N LEU A 307 0.18 28.25 -19.92
CA LEU A 307 0.32 28.39 -18.47
C LEU A 307 1.28 29.54 -18.11
N PRO A 308 0.91 30.45 -17.17
CA PRO A 308 1.77 31.57 -16.77
C PRO A 308 3.11 31.12 -16.13
N GLU A 309 3.15 29.91 -15.58
CA GLU A 309 4.33 29.31 -14.95
C GLU A 309 5.35 28.72 -15.97
N CYS A 310 4.99 28.66 -17.26
CA CYS A 310 5.84 28.02 -18.27
C CYS A 310 7.23 28.65 -18.34
N GLU A 311 7.35 29.98 -18.24
CA GLU A 311 8.65 30.66 -18.33
C GLU A 311 9.61 30.23 -17.22
N ARG A 312 9.14 30.16 -15.96
CA ARG A 312 9.93 29.70 -14.82
C ARG A 312 10.31 28.22 -14.97
N LEU A 313 9.38 27.42 -15.44
CA LEU A 313 9.57 25.98 -15.65
C LEU A 313 10.61 25.68 -16.74
N PHE A 314 10.60 26.43 -17.85
CA PHE A 314 11.63 26.37 -18.89
C PHE A 314 12.99 26.89 -18.40
N ALA A 315 13.02 27.89 -17.52
CA ALA A 315 14.26 28.35 -16.90
C ALA A 315 14.88 27.25 -16.02
N LEU A 316 14.09 26.64 -15.13
CA LEU A 316 14.55 25.54 -14.27
C LEU A 316 15.03 24.32 -15.08
N ALA A 317 14.34 23.99 -16.19
CA ALA A 317 14.74 22.90 -17.09
C ALA A 317 16.11 23.11 -17.76
N LYS A 318 16.53 24.37 -17.95
CA LYS A 318 17.87 24.73 -18.46
C LYS A 318 18.94 24.75 -17.38
N TYR A 319 18.57 25.06 -16.13
CA TYR A 319 19.51 25.13 -15.00
C TYR A 319 19.89 23.74 -14.47
N PHE A 320 18.91 22.85 -14.30
CA PHE A 320 19.17 21.51 -13.81
C PHE A 320 19.51 20.54 -14.93
N THR A 321 20.45 19.64 -14.70
CA THR A 321 20.68 18.52 -15.62
C THR A 321 19.59 17.45 -15.46
N ALA A 322 19.42 16.57 -16.45
CA ALA A 322 18.44 15.48 -16.34
C ALA A 322 18.73 14.53 -15.16
N GLU A 323 20.01 14.33 -14.84
CA GLU A 323 20.44 13.53 -13.69
C GLU A 323 20.07 14.20 -12.37
N ASP A 324 20.31 15.51 -12.24
CA ASP A 324 19.94 16.29 -11.06
C ASP A 324 18.44 16.24 -10.80
N VAL A 325 17.62 16.42 -11.84
CA VAL A 325 16.15 16.41 -11.70
C VAL A 325 15.67 15.05 -11.20
N GLN A 326 16.23 13.95 -11.70
CA GLN A 326 15.90 12.60 -11.22
C GLN A 326 16.34 12.39 -9.76
N LEU A 327 17.55 12.84 -9.41
CA LEU A 327 18.06 12.75 -8.05
C LEU A 327 17.19 13.55 -7.06
N TYR A 328 16.87 14.81 -7.37
CA TYR A 328 16.00 15.63 -6.52
C TYR A 328 14.60 15.03 -6.42
N TYR A 329 14.04 14.55 -7.52
CA TYR A 329 12.74 13.89 -7.51
C TYR A 329 12.73 12.67 -6.57
N GLN A 330 13.78 11.85 -6.63
CA GLN A 330 13.95 10.73 -5.71
C GLN A 330 14.12 11.17 -4.26
N ILE A 331 14.91 12.22 -3.98
CA ILE A 331 15.10 12.76 -2.62
C ILE A 331 13.77 13.28 -2.06
N VAL A 332 12.97 13.98 -2.86
CA VAL A 332 11.63 14.45 -2.45
C VAL A 332 10.71 13.28 -2.11
N LEU A 333 10.67 12.23 -2.94
CA LEU A 333 9.84 11.06 -2.68
C LEU A 333 10.25 10.33 -1.40
N HIS A 334 11.55 10.15 -1.17
CA HIS A 334 12.04 9.58 0.09
C HIS A 334 11.75 10.49 1.27
N GLY A 335 12.02 11.79 1.16
CA GLY A 335 11.72 12.77 2.20
C GLY A 335 10.24 12.80 2.59
N ARG A 336 9.33 12.63 1.63
CA ARG A 336 7.89 12.54 1.89
C ARG A 336 7.51 11.28 2.68
N ASN A 337 8.10 10.13 2.33
CA ASN A 337 7.88 8.89 3.07
C ASN A 337 8.47 8.96 4.49
N ASP A 338 9.63 9.62 4.62
CA ASP A 338 10.36 9.79 5.88
C ASP A 338 9.75 10.89 6.77
N LEU A 339 8.85 11.74 6.25
CA LEU A 339 8.33 12.92 6.95
C LEU A 339 7.68 12.57 8.29
N ASN A 340 6.92 11.48 8.34
CA ASN A 340 6.26 11.01 9.56
C ASN A 340 7.22 10.33 10.56
N LEU A 341 8.46 10.02 10.14
CA LEU A 341 9.49 9.41 10.98
C LEU A 341 10.44 10.46 11.59
N ALA A 342 10.40 11.69 11.07
CA ALA A 342 11.18 12.82 11.56
C ALA A 342 10.69 13.27 12.96
N PRO A 343 11.55 13.94 13.76
CA PRO A 343 11.18 14.42 15.09
C PRO A 343 10.02 15.44 15.05
N ASP A 344 9.97 16.26 14.00
CA ASP A 344 8.86 17.13 13.63
C ASP A 344 8.80 17.25 12.10
N GLU A 345 7.66 17.71 11.56
CA GLU A 345 7.48 17.86 10.11
C GLU A 345 8.45 18.88 9.51
N TYR A 346 8.75 19.95 10.25
CA TYR A 346 9.69 20.99 9.83
C TYR A 346 11.11 20.43 9.66
N ALA A 347 11.66 19.68 10.62
CA ALA A 347 12.98 19.06 10.48
C ALA A 347 13.00 18.00 9.37
N GLY A 348 11.91 17.24 9.19
CA GLY A 348 11.79 16.31 8.06
C GLY A 348 11.89 17.03 6.71
N PHE A 349 11.19 18.16 6.59
CA PHE A 349 11.25 19.01 5.40
C PHE A 349 12.63 19.64 5.19
N THR A 350 13.20 20.31 6.20
CA THR A 350 14.52 20.95 6.09
C THR A 350 15.65 19.94 5.86
N MET A 351 15.57 18.73 6.41
CA MET A 351 16.52 17.66 6.10
C MET A 351 16.43 17.19 4.66
N THR A 352 15.23 17.12 4.09
CA THR A 352 15.04 16.77 2.67
C THR A 352 15.66 17.83 1.77
N LEU A 353 15.44 19.10 2.11
CA LEU A 353 16.05 20.27 1.48
C LEU A 353 17.58 20.27 1.55
N ILE A 354 18.15 20.01 2.73
CA ILE A 354 19.60 19.92 2.93
C ILE A 354 20.19 18.74 2.15
N ARG A 355 19.49 17.60 2.08
CA ARG A 355 19.91 16.45 1.26
C ARG A 355 20.02 16.83 -0.21
N MET A 356 19.05 17.59 -0.75
CA MET A 356 19.15 18.06 -2.14
C MET A 356 20.38 18.93 -2.38
N LEU A 357 20.75 19.81 -1.43
CA LEU A 357 21.96 20.61 -1.53
C LEU A 357 23.25 19.80 -1.36
N ALA A 358 23.23 18.76 -0.52
CA ALA A 358 24.42 17.96 -0.20
C ALA A 358 24.78 16.95 -1.31
N PHE A 359 23.79 16.42 -2.02
CA PHE A 359 24.00 15.40 -3.04
C PHE A 359 24.10 15.95 -4.46
N ILE A 360 24.28 17.27 -4.64
CA ILE A 360 24.53 17.85 -5.96
C ILE A 360 25.87 17.33 -6.48
N PRO A 361 25.91 16.63 -7.63
CA PRO A 361 27.17 16.22 -8.24
C PRO A 361 27.96 17.49 -8.61
N GLU A 362 29.00 17.81 -7.85
CA GLU A 362 29.96 18.81 -8.30
C GLU A 362 30.62 18.29 -9.58
N GLN A 363 30.53 19.07 -10.66
CA GLN A 363 31.45 18.93 -11.77
C GLN A 363 32.85 19.07 -11.18
N ILE A 364 33.58 17.95 -11.08
CA ILE A 364 34.99 17.93 -10.77
C ILE A 364 35.67 18.80 -11.82
N VAL A 365 36.04 20.02 -11.45
CA VAL A 365 36.89 20.87 -12.27
C VAL A 365 38.30 20.30 -12.15
N PRO A 366 38.91 19.77 -13.23
CA PRO A 366 40.23 19.19 -13.15
C PRO A 366 41.26 20.31 -13.10
N GLY A 367 41.62 20.77 -11.90
CA GLY A 367 42.60 21.85 -11.82
C GLY A 367 42.89 22.49 -10.49
N GLU A 368 42.78 21.81 -9.34
CA GLU A 368 43.30 22.38 -8.08
C GLU A 368 43.66 21.31 -7.03
N ILE A 369 44.53 20.36 -7.41
CA ILE A 369 45.32 19.58 -6.45
C ILE A 369 46.79 19.68 -6.87
N ALA A 370 47.37 20.87 -6.67
CA ALA A 370 48.81 21.04 -6.71
C ALA A 370 49.20 22.22 -5.82
N LYS A 371 49.40 21.92 -4.53
CA LYS A 371 50.47 22.44 -3.65
C LYS A 371 50.03 22.30 -2.20
N ASN A 372 50.35 21.17 -1.60
CA ASN A 372 51.02 21.12 -0.30
C ASN A 372 51.32 19.68 0.08
N SER A 373 52.54 19.25 -0.20
CA SER A 373 53.40 18.47 0.69
C SER A 373 54.50 17.83 -0.15
N GLY A 374 55.60 18.57 -0.34
CA GLY A 374 56.88 17.98 -0.68
C GLY A 374 57.60 17.53 0.60
N GLU A 375 58.34 16.44 0.45
CA GLU A 375 59.34 15.85 1.36
C GLU A 375 58.76 14.89 2.43
N ASP A 376 59.07 13.58 2.45
CA ASP A 376 60.16 12.87 1.79
C ASP A 376 59.90 11.34 1.75
N ARG A 377 60.42 10.70 0.69
CA ARG A 377 60.84 9.29 0.54
C ARG A 377 59.89 8.22 -0.01
N ASN A 378 59.95 8.15 -1.34
CA ASN A 378 60.30 6.97 -2.17
C ASN A 378 59.47 5.68 -2.04
N ILE A 379 58.50 5.55 -2.95
CA ILE A 379 58.08 4.25 -3.50
C ILE A 379 58.08 4.39 -5.04
N ARG A 380 59.00 3.67 -5.69
CA ARG A 380 58.92 3.40 -7.14
C ARG A 380 58.02 2.16 -7.33
N GLN A 381 56.91 2.36 -8.03
CA GLN A 381 56.19 1.35 -8.83
C GLN A 381 57.16 0.85 -9.92
N GLU A 382 57.21 -0.39 -10.39
CA GLU A 382 56.26 -1.49 -10.66
C GLU A 382 57.18 -2.68 -11.11
N PRO A 383 56.73 -3.79 -11.72
CA PRO A 383 55.61 -4.71 -11.49
C PRO A 383 56.15 -6.15 -11.24
N ILE A 384 55.35 -7.12 -10.77
CA ILE A 384 55.75 -8.54 -10.90
C ILE A 384 54.59 -9.38 -11.42
N GLN A 385 54.66 -9.66 -12.72
CA GLN A 385 54.04 -10.80 -13.37
C GLN A 385 54.95 -12.04 -13.21
N VAL A 386 54.33 -13.11 -12.69
CA VAL A 386 54.26 -14.47 -13.25
C VAL A 386 55.55 -15.21 -13.65
N MET A 387 55.77 -16.29 -12.88
CA MET A 387 56.26 -17.65 -13.22
C MET A 387 57.76 -18.05 -13.19
N ASN A 388 57.88 -19.29 -12.69
CA ASN A 388 58.86 -20.36 -12.94
C ASN A 388 60.10 -20.42 -12.02
N GLN A 389 60.09 -21.35 -11.06
CA GLN A 389 60.45 -22.78 -11.16
C GLN A 389 61.96 -23.00 -11.01
N ALA A 390 62.39 -23.82 -10.05
CA ALA A 390 62.87 -25.18 -10.34
C ALA A 390 63.70 -25.81 -9.19
N ALA A 391 63.61 -27.14 -9.17
CA ALA A 391 64.53 -28.14 -8.61
C ALA A 391 64.46 -28.39 -7.09
N ASP A 392 63.82 -29.47 -6.62
CA ASP A 392 64.12 -30.91 -6.81
C ASP A 392 65.03 -31.47 -5.70
N LYS A 393 64.45 -32.36 -4.88
CA LYS A 393 64.97 -33.72 -4.63
C LYS A 393 63.95 -34.59 -3.86
N SER A 394 63.14 -35.28 -4.67
CA SER A 394 62.78 -36.73 -4.62
C SER A 394 62.49 -37.47 -3.28
N GLN A 395 61.18 -37.67 -3.03
CA GLN A 395 60.38 -38.93 -2.89
C GLN A 395 60.82 -40.10 -1.96
N PRO A 396 59.90 -40.90 -1.35
CA PRO A 396 58.65 -41.39 -1.97
C PRO A 396 57.36 -41.40 -1.10
N ALA A 397 56.29 -41.86 -1.74
CA ALA A 397 54.86 -41.78 -1.44
C ALA A 397 54.34 -42.54 -0.20
N HIS A 398 53.27 -42.02 0.41
CA HIS A 398 52.02 -42.76 0.65
C HIS A 398 50.82 -41.80 0.77
N LYS A 399 49.67 -42.28 0.30
CA LYS A 399 48.35 -41.66 0.20
C LYS A 399 47.62 -41.59 1.55
N ASN A 400 46.85 -40.51 1.78
CA ASN A 400 45.48 -40.42 2.36
C ASN A 400 45.26 -39.23 3.30
N GLU A 401 44.03 -38.68 3.24
CA GLU A 401 43.34 -37.82 4.22
C GLU A 401 43.83 -36.35 4.34
N ALA A 402 43.29 -35.30 3.70
CA ALA A 402 41.98 -35.08 3.09
C ALA A 402 40.79 -35.49 3.98
N GLU A 403 40.79 -35.13 5.27
CA GLU A 403 39.62 -35.43 6.13
C GLU A 403 39.33 -34.49 7.32
N ILE A 404 39.95 -33.30 7.46
CA ILE A 404 39.79 -32.51 8.72
C ILE A 404 39.11 -31.12 8.54
N ALA A 405 38.74 -30.70 7.33
CA ALA A 405 38.13 -29.37 7.11
C ALA A 405 36.61 -29.37 6.81
N SER A 406 35.97 -30.53 6.68
CA SER A 406 34.53 -30.66 6.38
C SER A 406 33.66 -30.99 7.60
N SER A 407 34.24 -31.27 8.77
CA SER A 407 33.52 -31.79 9.94
C SER A 407 32.94 -30.72 10.88
N SER A 408 33.32 -29.44 10.74
CA SER A 408 32.91 -28.39 11.69
C SER A 408 31.49 -27.86 11.46
N ASN A 409 30.99 -27.82 10.21
CA ASN A 409 29.62 -27.35 9.92
C ASN A 409 28.56 -28.46 10.08
N GLU A 410 28.89 -29.72 9.76
CA GLU A 410 27.98 -30.87 9.98
C GLU A 410 27.78 -31.17 11.47
N GLY A 411 28.84 -31.02 12.28
CA GLY A 411 28.78 -31.21 13.73
C GLY A 411 27.81 -30.22 14.40
N TRP A 412 27.89 -28.94 14.06
CA TRP A 412 26.97 -27.92 14.56
C TRP A 412 25.51 -28.20 14.17
N LEU A 413 25.27 -28.67 12.94
CA LEU A 413 23.94 -28.99 12.43
C LEU A 413 23.24 -30.09 13.25
N SER A 414 23.98 -31.16 13.58
CA SER A 414 23.47 -32.27 14.39
C SER A 414 23.09 -31.83 15.81
N ILE A 415 23.86 -30.91 16.38
CA ILE A 415 23.69 -30.42 17.74
C ILE A 415 22.50 -29.47 17.84
N VAL A 416 22.29 -28.56 16.87
CA VAL A 416 21.13 -27.65 16.87
C VAL A 416 19.80 -28.40 16.80
N ASN A 417 19.74 -29.55 16.12
CA ASN A 417 18.54 -30.38 16.05
C ASN A 417 18.29 -31.19 17.33
N GLN A 418 19.34 -31.50 18.11
CA GLN A 418 19.24 -32.25 19.38
C GLN A 418 19.07 -31.33 20.60
N LEU A 419 19.52 -30.09 20.51
CA LEU A 419 19.21 -29.04 21.46
C LEU A 419 17.72 -28.69 21.27
N GLY A 420 16.85 -29.17 22.16
CA GLY A 420 15.41 -28.87 22.17
C GLY A 420 15.09 -27.40 22.45
N LEU A 421 15.61 -26.49 21.62
CA LEU A 421 15.50 -25.05 21.72
C LEU A 421 14.16 -24.56 21.15
N ASN A 422 13.55 -23.60 21.84
CA ASN A 422 12.25 -23.04 21.46
C ASN A 422 12.36 -21.53 21.14
N GLY A 423 11.54 -21.07 20.19
CA GLY A 423 11.38 -19.64 19.86
C GLY A 423 12.63 -18.98 19.25
N MET A 424 12.90 -17.73 19.63
CA MET A 424 13.96 -16.90 19.04
C MET A 424 15.39 -17.43 19.26
N THR A 425 15.62 -18.24 20.30
CA THR A 425 16.92 -18.90 20.54
C THR A 425 17.19 -19.99 19.49
N LYS A 426 16.14 -20.66 19.00
CA LYS A 426 16.25 -21.62 17.88
C LYS A 426 16.58 -20.90 16.57
N MET A 427 15.92 -19.76 16.32
CA MET A 427 16.22 -18.94 15.15
C MET A 427 17.66 -18.43 15.20
N LEU A 428 18.15 -17.98 16.35
CA LEU A 428 19.56 -17.61 16.50
C LEU A 428 20.49 -18.80 16.17
N ALA A 429 20.25 -19.98 16.73
CA ALA A 429 21.06 -21.17 16.45
C ALA A 429 21.05 -21.58 14.97
N GLN A 430 19.91 -21.43 14.29
CA GLN A 430 19.72 -21.76 12.88
C GLN A 430 20.33 -20.73 11.91
N HIS A 431 20.45 -19.48 12.32
CA HIS A 431 21.03 -18.41 11.49
C HIS A 431 22.51 -18.13 11.82
N CYS A 432 23.12 -18.91 12.73
CA CYS A 432 24.56 -18.85 13.05
C CYS A 432 25.37 -19.85 12.22
N GLU A 433 26.53 -19.41 11.72
CA GLU A 433 27.59 -20.29 11.18
C GLU A 433 28.70 -20.47 12.21
N ALA A 434 29.15 -21.71 12.45
CA ALA A 434 30.25 -21.99 13.37
C ALA A 434 31.59 -21.82 12.65
N LYS A 435 32.32 -20.74 12.96
CA LYS A 435 33.65 -20.48 12.38
C LYS A 435 34.74 -21.34 13.04
N LEU A 436 34.58 -21.65 14.32
CA LEU A 436 35.48 -22.49 15.07
C LEU A 436 34.67 -23.39 16.01
N PHE A 437 34.91 -24.70 15.93
CA PHE A 437 34.19 -25.69 16.72
C PHE A 437 35.20 -26.62 17.41
N THR A 438 35.46 -26.36 18.68
CA THR A 438 36.34 -27.18 19.53
C THR A 438 35.62 -27.51 20.84
N THR A 439 36.11 -28.52 21.58
CA THR A 439 35.46 -28.99 22.82
C THR A 439 35.37 -27.94 23.92
N ASP A 440 36.16 -26.86 23.85
CA ASP A 440 36.24 -25.82 24.89
C ASP A 440 35.84 -24.42 24.38
N VAL A 441 35.89 -24.16 23.07
CA VAL A 441 35.59 -22.85 22.45
C VAL A 441 34.74 -23.01 21.20
N ILE A 442 33.63 -22.27 21.14
CA ILE A 442 32.72 -22.21 20.00
C ILE A 442 32.60 -20.74 19.55
N GLU A 443 32.98 -20.46 18.30
CA GLU A 443 32.82 -19.13 17.70
C GLU A 443 31.70 -19.14 16.66
N LEU A 444 30.64 -18.38 16.93
CA LEU A 444 29.45 -18.29 16.08
C LEU A 444 29.41 -16.95 15.34
N CYS A 445 29.16 -16.99 14.04
CA CYS A 445 29.00 -15.84 13.18
C CYS A 445 27.52 -15.62 12.84
N VAL A 446 27.01 -14.42 13.11
CA VAL A 446 25.64 -14.01 12.79
C VAL A 446 25.67 -13.00 11.64
N PRO A 447 24.85 -13.14 10.60
CA PRO A 447 24.77 -12.19 9.50
C PRO A 447 24.11 -10.88 9.96
N GLU A 448 24.52 -9.75 9.37
CA GLU A 448 24.08 -8.40 9.78
C GLU A 448 22.55 -8.23 9.81
N MET A 449 21.83 -8.90 8.91
CA MET A 449 20.36 -8.86 8.82
C MET A 449 19.65 -9.41 10.08
N HIS A 450 20.34 -10.22 10.88
CA HIS A 450 19.80 -10.84 12.08
C HIS A 450 20.43 -10.33 13.38
N LYS A 451 21.02 -9.12 13.35
CA LYS A 451 21.63 -8.47 14.53
C LYS A 451 20.70 -8.37 15.74
N TYR A 452 19.39 -8.23 15.52
CA TYR A 452 18.39 -8.17 16.59
C TYR A 452 18.29 -9.47 17.42
N LEU A 453 18.79 -10.60 16.91
CA LEU A 453 18.80 -11.87 17.66
C LEU A 453 19.95 -11.92 18.68
N LEU A 454 20.97 -11.06 18.60
CA LEU A 454 22.14 -11.04 19.48
C LEU A 454 21.89 -10.39 20.85
N GLU A 455 20.66 -10.42 21.37
CA GLU A 455 20.39 -9.97 22.73
C GLU A 455 21.01 -10.93 23.77
N LYS A 456 21.54 -10.37 24.87
CA LYS A 456 22.21 -11.14 25.93
C LYS A 456 21.35 -12.30 26.46
N ALA A 457 20.03 -12.09 26.57
CA ALA A 457 19.10 -13.12 27.04
C ALA A 457 19.06 -14.37 26.15
N TYR A 458 19.26 -14.24 24.83
CA TYR A 458 19.29 -15.37 23.90
C TYR A 458 20.68 -16.01 23.82
N GLN A 459 21.74 -15.21 23.95
CA GLN A 459 23.12 -15.70 24.06
C GLN A 459 23.32 -16.57 25.30
N ASP A 460 22.83 -16.13 26.45
CA ASP A 460 22.95 -16.86 27.72
C ASP A 460 22.14 -18.17 27.69
N LYS A 461 20.95 -18.16 27.08
CA LYS A 461 20.14 -19.37 26.90
C LYS A 461 20.79 -20.38 25.95
N LEU A 462 21.38 -19.90 24.86
CA LEU A 462 22.11 -20.77 23.92
C LEU A 462 23.37 -21.36 24.59
N LYS A 463 24.11 -20.53 25.33
CA LYS A 463 25.28 -20.98 26.09
C LYS A 463 24.91 -22.03 27.15
N ALA A 464 23.86 -21.79 27.93
CA ALA A 464 23.39 -22.74 28.93
C ALA A 464 22.96 -24.08 28.32
N ALA A 465 22.31 -24.04 27.15
CA ALA A 465 21.91 -25.25 26.43
C ALA A 465 23.12 -26.04 25.89
N LEU A 466 24.17 -25.35 25.42
CA LEU A 466 25.42 -25.97 24.99
C LEU A 466 26.22 -26.57 26.16
N GLU A 467 26.32 -25.85 27.29
CA GLU A 467 26.98 -26.36 28.51
C GLU A 467 26.27 -27.60 29.07
N HIS A 468 24.94 -27.63 29.02
CA HIS A 468 24.14 -28.79 29.40
C HIS A 468 24.36 -29.99 28.46
N TYR A 469 24.48 -29.74 27.15
CA TYR A 469 24.69 -30.80 26.17
C TYR A 469 26.10 -31.43 26.27
N PHE A 470 27.13 -30.62 26.50
CA PHE A 470 28.52 -31.09 26.61
C PHE A 470 28.95 -31.46 28.04
N ASN A 471 28.08 -31.19 29.03
CA ASN A 471 28.31 -31.44 30.45
C ASN A 471 29.63 -30.83 30.98
N LYS A 472 30.04 -29.69 30.40
CA LYS A 472 31.27 -28.93 30.68
C LYS A 472 31.05 -27.43 30.39
N PRO A 473 31.78 -26.52 31.07
CA PRO A 473 31.70 -25.09 30.77
C PRO A 473 32.39 -24.77 29.44
N ILE A 474 31.68 -24.11 28.52
CA ILE A 474 32.16 -23.78 27.17
C ILE A 474 32.22 -22.26 26.99
N LYS A 475 33.28 -21.77 26.35
CA LYS A 475 33.39 -20.37 25.96
C LYS A 475 32.75 -20.16 24.58
N VAL A 476 31.59 -19.48 24.56
CA VAL A 476 30.87 -19.14 23.32
C VAL A 476 31.10 -17.65 23.00
N THR A 477 31.62 -17.36 21.81
CA THR A 477 31.80 -15.98 21.31
C THR A 477 30.95 -15.76 20.07
N PHE A 478 30.32 -14.58 19.99
CA PHE A 478 29.49 -14.18 18.86
C PHE A 478 30.17 -13.06 18.07
N SER A 479 30.29 -13.24 16.76
CA SER A 479 30.82 -12.24 15.82
C SER A 479 29.78 -11.89 14.76
N ILE A 480 29.78 -10.64 14.29
CA ILE A 480 28.94 -10.18 13.19
C ILE A 480 29.82 -10.15 11.94
N GLY A 481 29.37 -10.75 10.83
CA GLY A 481 30.14 -10.74 9.58
C GLY A 481 29.42 -11.38 8.41
N THR A 482 30.00 -11.25 7.23
CA THR A 482 29.56 -11.92 6.00
C THR A 482 29.82 -13.43 6.10
N ILE A 483 28.76 -14.22 5.94
CA ILE A 483 28.79 -15.68 5.93
C ILE A 483 29.41 -16.13 4.60
N THR A 484 30.47 -16.94 4.67
CA THR A 484 31.16 -17.48 3.48
C THR A 484 30.73 -18.92 3.14
N GLY A 485 30.02 -19.61 4.04
CA GLY A 485 29.45 -20.94 3.81
C GLY A 485 27.94 -20.97 3.56
N MET A 486 27.43 -22.11 3.08
CA MET A 486 25.99 -22.33 2.93
C MET A 486 25.35 -22.48 4.31
N THR A 487 24.46 -21.55 4.68
CA THR A 487 23.75 -21.55 5.96
C THR A 487 22.87 -22.81 6.06
N SER A 488 22.71 -23.34 7.28
CA SER A 488 21.93 -24.55 7.60
C SER A 488 20.48 -24.51 7.08
N LEU A 489 19.91 -23.31 6.90
CA LEU A 489 18.58 -23.11 6.32
C LEU A 489 18.54 -23.41 4.81
N VAL A 490 19.58 -23.05 4.06
CA VAL A 490 19.70 -23.29 2.62
C VAL A 490 19.92 -24.78 2.32
N ILE A 491 20.63 -25.48 3.20
CA ILE A 491 20.87 -26.92 3.09
C ILE A 491 19.61 -27.71 3.46
N GLN A 492 18.89 -27.32 4.52
CA GLN A 492 17.61 -27.95 4.89
C GLN A 492 16.51 -27.75 3.83
N GLU A 493 16.47 -26.58 3.18
CA GLU A 493 15.55 -26.35 2.05
C GLU A 493 15.90 -27.21 0.84
N ARG A 494 17.20 -27.40 0.55
CA ARG A 494 17.64 -28.30 -0.53
C ARG A 494 17.34 -29.77 -0.25
N GLU A 495 17.57 -30.27 0.96
CA GLU A 495 17.24 -31.66 1.31
C GLU A 495 15.73 -31.92 1.25
N LYS A 496 14.92 -30.95 1.69
CA LYS A 496 13.47 -31.04 1.61
C LYS A 496 12.98 -31.01 0.16
N GLN A 497 13.57 -30.17 -0.68
CA GLN A 497 13.30 -30.15 -2.12
C GLN A 497 13.74 -31.43 -2.82
N ALA A 498 14.90 -32.00 -2.46
CA ALA A 498 15.39 -33.26 -3.01
C ALA A 498 14.44 -34.43 -2.66
N LYS A 499 14.07 -34.59 -1.38
CA LYS A 499 13.10 -35.61 -0.95
C LYS A 499 11.73 -35.42 -1.60
N GLN A 500 11.29 -34.17 -1.78
CA GLN A 500 10.02 -33.89 -2.45
C GLN A 500 10.07 -34.27 -3.94
N SER A 501 11.18 -34.00 -4.62
CA SER A 501 11.38 -34.40 -6.02
C SER A 501 11.43 -35.92 -6.22
N GLU A 502 12.10 -36.65 -5.31
CA GLU A 502 12.11 -38.12 -5.33
C GLU A 502 10.72 -38.71 -5.06
N THR A 503 9.97 -38.12 -4.13
CA THR A 503 8.60 -38.57 -3.82
C THR A 503 7.67 -38.36 -5.02
N ILE A 504 7.79 -37.23 -5.72
CA ILE A 504 7.02 -36.96 -6.94
C ILE A 504 7.39 -37.97 -8.03
N ALA A 505 8.68 -38.22 -8.25
CA ALA A 505 9.15 -39.18 -9.26
C ALA A 505 8.69 -40.62 -8.95
N ALA A 506 8.68 -41.02 -7.68
CA ALA A 506 8.18 -42.33 -7.24
C ALA A 506 6.67 -42.47 -7.46
N MET A 507 5.88 -41.42 -7.17
CA MET A 507 4.43 -41.43 -7.42
C MET A 507 4.08 -41.40 -8.91
N GLU A 508 4.87 -40.74 -9.76
CA GLU A 508 4.70 -40.76 -11.22
C GLU A 508 5.15 -42.09 -11.86
N ALA A 509 6.05 -42.81 -11.21
CA ALA A 509 6.50 -44.14 -11.63
C ALA A 509 5.58 -45.27 -11.15
N ASP A 510 4.67 -45.00 -10.21
CA ASP A 510 3.76 -45.99 -9.65
C ASP A 510 2.82 -46.57 -10.74
N PRO A 511 2.81 -47.91 -10.94
CA PRO A 511 1.95 -48.56 -11.93
C PRO A 511 0.46 -48.24 -11.77
N PHE A 512 -0.03 -48.11 -10.54
CA PHE A 512 -1.43 -47.83 -10.24
C PHE A 512 -1.81 -46.39 -10.63
N VAL A 513 -0.93 -45.44 -10.34
CA VAL A 513 -1.13 -44.03 -10.69
C VAL A 513 -1.12 -43.85 -12.21
N ARG A 514 -0.22 -44.53 -12.92
CA ARG A 514 -0.19 -44.52 -14.39
C ARG A 514 -1.43 -45.14 -15.02
N GLU A 515 -1.98 -46.21 -14.44
CA GLU A 515 -3.25 -46.79 -14.91
C GLU A 515 -4.43 -45.83 -14.72
N ILE A 516 -4.49 -45.12 -13.59
CA ILE A 516 -5.55 -44.13 -13.33
C ILE A 516 -5.46 -42.94 -14.28
N VAL A 517 -4.26 -42.39 -14.47
CA VAL A 517 -4.04 -41.28 -15.41
C VAL A 517 -4.41 -41.71 -16.83
N LYS A 518 -4.05 -42.93 -17.25
CA LYS A 518 -4.32 -43.44 -18.60
C LYS A 518 -5.79 -43.80 -18.84
N ASN A 519 -6.49 -44.32 -17.85
CA ASN A 519 -7.88 -44.78 -18.00
C ASN A 519 -8.91 -43.68 -17.76
N PHE A 520 -8.57 -42.65 -16.97
CA PHE A 520 -9.52 -41.61 -16.53
C PHE A 520 -9.10 -40.18 -16.87
N ASP A 521 -8.01 -40.00 -17.64
CA ASP A 521 -7.48 -38.68 -18.03
C ASP A 521 -7.22 -37.76 -16.80
N ALA A 522 -6.88 -38.40 -15.67
CA ALA A 522 -6.71 -37.75 -14.38
C ALA A 522 -5.38 -36.98 -14.32
N LYS A 523 -5.37 -35.81 -13.66
CA LYS A 523 -4.16 -35.00 -13.44
C LYS A 523 -3.71 -35.09 -11.99
N LEU A 524 -2.44 -35.43 -11.78
CA LEU A 524 -1.81 -35.39 -10.46
C LEU A 524 -1.63 -33.94 -10.01
N ILE A 525 -2.12 -33.63 -8.82
CA ILE A 525 -1.88 -32.34 -8.15
C ILE A 525 -0.58 -32.45 -7.38
N ILE A 526 0.53 -32.08 -8.03
CA ILE A 526 1.89 -32.22 -7.50
C ILE A 526 2.06 -31.46 -6.16
N SER A 527 1.31 -30.37 -5.98
CA SER A 527 1.32 -29.55 -4.76
C SER A 527 0.68 -30.22 -3.53
N SER A 528 -0.06 -31.32 -3.68
CA SER A 528 -0.66 -32.06 -2.55
C SER A 528 0.18 -33.26 -2.08
N ILE A 529 1.29 -33.56 -2.75
CA ILE A 529 2.16 -34.70 -2.41
C ILE A 529 3.05 -34.30 -1.23
N LYS A 530 2.90 -35.03 -0.11
CA LYS A 530 3.72 -34.85 1.09
C LYS A 530 4.63 -36.07 1.26
N PRO A 531 5.92 -35.88 1.57
CA PRO A 531 6.79 -36.98 1.96
C PRO A 531 6.28 -37.59 3.27
N ILE A 532 6.36 -38.92 3.37
CA ILE A 532 6.10 -39.63 4.64
C ILE A 532 7.30 -39.32 5.56
N GLU A 533 7.02 -38.86 6.77
CA GLU A 533 8.02 -38.45 7.77
C GLU A 533 8.93 -39.59 8.24
#